data_AF-A0A518GF34-F1
#
_entry.id   AF-A0A518GF34-F1
#
_cell.length_a   1.000
_cell.length_b   1.000
_cell.length_c   1.000
_cell.angle_alpha   90.00
_cell.angle_beta   90.00
_cell.angle_gamma   90.00
#
_symmetry.space_group_name_H-M   'P 1'
#
loop_
_entity.id
_entity.type
_entity.pdbx_description
1 polymer ?
#
loop_
_entity_poly.entity_id
_entity_poly.type
_entity_poly.pdbx_seq_one_letter_code
_entity_poly.pdbx_strand_id
1 'polypeptide(L)'
;MNNRRGITGKLEAIDREVLTRMANLMAKKSKAKQDSSEQFEGLEFEEALASLESIVRRLEDGGSSLESSLEDYSQAVGLLKGCHQQLEQVERRIELLSGVDAQGNPISQAQADSTDSLQQKQEGRSQRRTADSSRAKKQTPPPATGEELF
;
A
#
# COMPACT_ATOMS: atom_id res chain seq x y z
N MET A 1 -37.35 17.68 -54.28
CA MET A 1 -37.14 17.58 -52.81
C MET A 1 -35.83 16.87 -52.54
N ASN A 2 -34.97 17.41 -51.68
CA ASN A 2 -34.09 16.70 -50.72
C ASN A 2 -32.86 17.54 -50.38
N ASN A 3 -33.03 18.49 -49.45
CA ASN A 3 -31.93 19.21 -48.80
C ASN A 3 -32.07 19.14 -47.27
N ARG A 4 -32.11 17.93 -46.70
CA ARG A 4 -32.17 17.67 -45.24
C ARG A 4 -31.03 16.76 -44.74
N ARG A 5 -29.86 16.78 -45.39
CA ARG A 5 -28.70 15.96 -44.99
C ARG A 5 -27.55 16.74 -44.32
N GLY A 6 -27.76 18.02 -43.96
CA GLY A 6 -26.69 18.89 -43.44
C GLY A 6 -26.78 19.28 -41.95
N ILE A 7 -27.94 19.08 -41.30
CA ILE A 7 -28.19 19.60 -39.95
C ILE A 7 -27.86 18.58 -38.86
N THR A 8 -28.04 17.28 -39.14
CA THR A 8 -27.83 16.19 -38.17
C THR A 8 -26.36 15.89 -37.89
N GLY A 9 -25.45 16.18 -38.82
CA GLY A 9 -24.00 15.96 -38.62
C GLY A 9 -23.29 17.09 -37.86
N LYS A 10 -23.84 18.31 -37.84
CA LYS A 10 -23.26 19.44 -37.10
C LYS A 10 -23.60 19.40 -35.61
N LEU A 11 -24.73 18.82 -35.24
CA LEU A 11 -25.18 18.75 -33.84
C LEU A 11 -24.33 17.75 -33.03
N GLU A 12 -23.97 16.59 -33.60
CA GLU A 12 -23.05 15.60 -33.01
C GLU A 12 -21.62 16.15 -32.79
N ALA A 13 -21.15 17.03 -33.69
CA ALA A 13 -19.81 17.61 -33.59
C ALA A 13 -19.72 18.67 -32.47
N ILE A 14 -20.78 19.45 -32.30
CA ILE A 14 -20.88 20.46 -31.23
C ILE A 14 -20.88 19.78 -29.86
N ASP A 15 -21.63 18.70 -29.70
CA ASP A 15 -21.67 17.95 -28.43
C ASP A 15 -20.30 17.36 -28.07
N ARG A 16 -19.54 16.81 -29.03
CA ARG A 16 -18.16 16.34 -28.80
C ARG A 16 -17.20 17.46 -28.40
N GLU A 17 -17.32 18.62 -29.03
CA GLU A 17 -16.44 19.76 -28.75
C GLU A 17 -16.73 20.36 -27.37
N VAL A 18 -18.02 20.47 -27.01
CA VAL A 18 -18.46 20.89 -25.67
C VAL A 18 -17.97 19.89 -24.62
N LEU A 19 -18.10 18.58 -24.85
CA LEU A 19 -17.65 17.56 -23.91
C LEU A 19 -16.13 17.59 -23.72
N THR A 20 -15.36 17.82 -24.79
CA THR A 20 -13.90 17.96 -24.73
C THR A 20 -13.48 19.23 -23.97
N ARG A 21 -14.22 20.33 -24.15
CA ARG A 21 -13.98 21.59 -23.44
C ARG A 21 -14.32 21.48 -21.96
N MET A 22 -15.38 20.75 -21.60
CA MET A 22 -15.74 20.44 -20.22
C MET A 22 -14.73 19.50 -19.55
N ALA A 23 -14.23 18.48 -20.26
CA ALA A 23 -13.18 17.60 -19.75
C ALA A 23 -11.87 18.36 -19.46
N ASN A 24 -11.46 19.28 -20.36
CA ASN A 24 -10.29 20.14 -20.14
C ASN A 24 -10.51 21.17 -19.01
N LEU A 25 -11.74 21.66 -18.82
CA LEU A 25 -12.09 22.53 -17.69
C LEU A 25 -11.98 21.76 -16.35
N MET A 26 -12.41 20.50 -16.33
CA MET A 26 -12.28 19.62 -15.16
C MET A 26 -10.81 19.27 -14.87
N ALA A 27 -9.99 19.03 -15.89
CA ALA A 27 -8.55 18.79 -15.73
C ALA A 27 -7.75 20.04 -15.29
N LYS A 28 -8.20 21.26 -15.63
CA LYS A 28 -7.54 22.50 -15.19
C LYS A 28 -7.83 22.88 -13.73
N LYS A 29 -8.94 22.39 -13.15
CA LYS A 29 -9.34 22.73 -11.77
C LYS A 29 -8.53 21.99 -10.69
N SER A 30 -7.87 20.88 -11.04
CA SER A 30 -7.00 20.14 -10.11
C SER A 30 -5.60 20.75 -9.96
N LYS A 31 -5.11 21.53 -10.94
CA LYS A 31 -3.73 22.05 -10.92
C LYS A 31 -3.53 23.33 -10.09
N ALA A 32 -4.61 24.04 -9.75
CA ALA A 32 -4.53 25.29 -8.95
C ALA A 32 -4.66 25.07 -7.44
N LYS A 33 -4.90 23.84 -6.96
CA LYS A 33 -5.07 23.52 -5.53
C LYS A 33 -3.90 22.73 -4.94
N GLN A 34 -2.89 22.37 -5.75
CA GLN A 34 -1.81 21.47 -5.34
C GLN A 34 -0.51 22.19 -4.96
N ASP A 35 -0.35 23.47 -5.31
CA ASP A 35 0.92 24.21 -5.13
C ASP A 35 1.15 24.72 -3.69
N SER A 36 0.09 24.88 -2.89
CA SER A 36 0.20 25.45 -1.54
C SER A 36 0.52 24.42 -0.45
N SER A 37 0.44 23.12 -0.75
CA SER A 37 0.63 22.06 0.25
C SER A 37 1.97 21.33 0.18
N GLU A 38 2.76 21.49 -0.89
CA GLU A 38 4.02 20.78 -1.09
C GLU A 38 5.27 21.56 -0.61
N GLN A 39 5.12 22.80 -0.10
CA GLN A 39 6.27 23.61 0.32
C GLN A 39 6.89 23.20 1.67
N PHE A 40 6.31 22.24 2.39
CA PHE A 40 6.73 21.88 3.76
C PHE A 40 7.12 20.40 3.93
N GLU A 41 6.89 19.56 2.92
CA GLU A 41 7.36 18.16 2.92
C GLU A 41 8.87 18.12 2.60
N GLY A 42 9.70 18.29 3.63
CA GLY A 42 11.16 18.15 3.50
C GLY A 42 12.01 19.08 4.38
N LEU A 43 11.40 19.95 5.20
CA LEU A 43 12.15 20.73 6.19
C LEU A 43 12.69 19.83 7.30
N GLU A 44 13.91 20.10 7.75
CA GLU A 44 14.45 19.49 8.96
C GLU A 44 13.61 19.93 10.18
N PHE A 45 13.49 19.07 11.20
CA PHE A 45 12.62 19.32 12.36
C PHE A 45 12.87 20.68 13.02
N GLU A 46 14.14 21.04 13.20
CA GLU A 46 14.56 22.31 13.80
C GLU A 46 14.11 23.52 12.98
N GLU A 47 14.12 23.42 11.64
CA GLU A 47 13.71 24.50 10.74
C GLU A 47 12.20 24.68 10.73
N ALA A 48 11.45 23.56 10.76
CA ALA A 48 10.00 23.57 10.87
C ALA A 48 9.56 24.18 12.21
N LEU A 49 10.24 23.84 13.31
CA LEU A 49 9.98 24.39 14.63
C LEU A 49 10.28 25.89 14.69
N ALA A 50 11.44 26.34 14.19
CA ALA A 50 11.79 27.76 14.14
C ALA A 50 10.79 28.58 13.30
N SER A 51 10.31 28.01 12.19
CA SER A 51 9.28 28.64 11.36
C SER A 51 7.95 28.76 12.11
N LEU A 52 7.56 27.72 12.86
CA LEU A 52 6.36 27.72 13.68
C LEU A 52 6.44 28.80 14.78
N GLU A 53 7.56 28.90 15.49
CA GLU A 53 7.79 29.93 16.51
C GLU A 53 7.69 31.34 15.93
N SER A 54 8.23 31.56 14.73
CA SER A 54 8.13 32.85 14.04
C SER A 54 6.69 33.22 13.71
N ILE A 55 5.90 32.25 13.22
CA ILE A 55 4.47 32.46 12.92
C ILE A 55 3.69 32.76 14.20
N VAL A 56 3.92 32.00 15.28
CA VAL A 56 3.24 32.22 16.56
C VAL A 56 3.51 33.62 17.09
N ARG A 57 4.77 34.09 17.03
CA ARG A 57 5.09 35.49 17.41
C ARG A 57 4.31 36.52 16.62
N ARG A 58 4.17 36.34 15.29
CA ARG A 58 3.38 37.27 14.46
C ARG A 58 1.90 37.27 14.85
N LEU A 59 1.36 36.10 15.18
CA LEU A 59 -0.03 35.97 15.64
C LEU A 59 -0.23 36.62 17.01
N GLU A 60 0.74 36.49 17.92
CA GLU A 60 0.71 37.08 19.26
C GLU A 60 0.86 38.61 19.25
N ASP A 61 1.66 39.16 18.32
CA ASP A 61 1.85 40.61 18.17
C ASP A 61 0.57 41.35 17.76
N GLY A 62 -0.39 40.66 17.15
CA GLY A 62 -1.73 41.19 16.85
C GLY A 62 -1.77 42.34 15.83
N GLY A 63 -0.64 42.68 15.20
CA GLY A 63 -0.52 43.75 14.20
C GLY A 63 -0.96 43.37 12.79
N SER A 64 -1.28 42.10 12.55
CA SER A 64 -1.64 41.55 11.24
C SER A 64 -3.12 41.74 10.91
N SER A 65 -3.43 41.83 9.61
CA SER A 65 -4.81 41.81 9.14
C SER A 65 -5.45 40.43 9.37
N LEU A 66 -6.79 40.36 9.42
CA LEU A 66 -7.50 39.10 9.62
C LEU A 66 -7.12 38.03 8.58
N GLU A 67 -6.99 38.41 7.31
CA GLU A 67 -6.58 37.49 6.23
C GLU A 67 -5.16 36.94 6.48
N SER A 68 -4.21 37.82 6.82
CA SER A 68 -2.85 37.42 7.12
C SER A 68 -2.78 36.52 8.35
N SER A 69 -3.58 36.77 9.38
CA SER A 69 -3.66 35.91 10.56
C SER A 69 -4.24 34.53 10.26
N LEU A 70 -5.17 34.44 9.30
CA LEU A 70 -5.71 33.15 8.85
C LEU A 70 -4.69 32.36 8.03
N GLU A 71 -3.93 33.04 7.16
CA GLU A 71 -2.82 32.44 6.42
C GLU A 71 -1.74 31.90 7.38
N ASP A 72 -1.27 32.73 8.30
CA ASP A 72 -0.31 32.38 9.34
C ASP A 72 -0.80 31.17 10.17
N TYR A 73 -2.06 31.19 10.63
CA TYR A 73 -2.64 30.06 11.35
C TYR A 73 -2.64 28.77 10.52
N SER A 74 -3.02 28.85 9.24
CA SER A 74 -3.05 27.68 8.36
C SER A 74 -1.65 27.07 8.16
N GLN A 75 -0.63 27.92 8.02
CA GLN A 75 0.77 27.50 7.92
C GLN A 75 1.27 26.88 9.22
N ALA A 76 0.96 27.49 10.37
CA ALA A 76 1.31 26.97 11.69
C ALA A 76 0.75 25.55 11.91
N VAL A 77 -0.52 25.32 11.55
CA VAL A 77 -1.14 23.98 11.63
C VAL A 77 -0.44 22.98 10.71
N GLY A 78 -0.01 23.40 9.52
CA GLY A 78 0.76 22.57 8.60
C GLY A 78 2.11 22.14 9.19
N LEU A 79 2.88 23.11 9.70
CA LEU A 79 4.17 22.86 10.35
C LEU A 79 4.03 21.96 11.58
N LEU A 80 3.04 22.21 12.43
CA LEU A 80 2.79 21.40 13.62
C LEU A 80 2.50 19.93 13.26
N LYS A 81 1.70 19.69 12.22
CA LYS A 81 1.45 18.32 11.72
C LYS A 81 2.71 17.66 11.21
N GLY A 82 3.54 18.39 10.45
CA GLY A 82 4.83 17.88 9.96
C GLY A 82 5.77 17.49 11.11
N CYS A 83 5.88 18.35 12.13
CA CYS A 83 6.69 18.08 13.33
C CYS A 83 6.23 16.79 14.04
N HIS A 84 4.92 16.62 14.25
CA HIS A 84 4.38 15.40 14.86
C HIS A 84 4.70 14.14 14.03
N GLN A 85 4.53 14.21 12.71
CA GLN A 85 4.84 13.09 11.83
C GLN A 85 6.33 12.70 11.87
N GLN A 86 7.23 13.68 11.97
CA GLN A 86 8.66 13.41 12.12
C GLN A 86 8.95 12.74 13.47
N LEU A 87 8.39 13.24 14.56
CA LEU A 87 8.54 12.64 15.88
C LEU A 87 8.02 11.20 15.93
N GLU A 88 6.85 10.92 15.36
CA GLU A 88 6.31 9.55 15.26
C GLU A 88 7.21 8.59 14.45
N GLN A 89 7.88 9.10 13.42
CA GLN A 89 8.83 8.29 12.64
C GLN A 89 10.08 7.97 13.46
N VAL A 90 10.60 8.95 14.20
CA VAL A 90 11.74 8.77 15.10
C VAL A 90 11.39 7.80 16.23
N GLU A 91 10.22 7.97 16.86
CA GLU A 91 9.73 7.09 17.92
C GLU A 91 9.64 5.64 17.46
N ARG A 92 8.96 5.37 16.34
CA ARG A 92 8.90 4.02 15.75
C ARG A 92 10.29 3.44 15.47
N ARG A 93 11.23 4.26 15.02
CA ARG A 93 12.60 3.81 14.77
C ARG A 93 13.32 3.46 16.08
N ILE A 94 13.11 4.24 17.14
CA ILE A 94 13.65 3.95 18.47
C ILE A 94 13.05 2.64 18.99
N GLU A 95 11.73 2.44 18.90
CA GLU A 95 11.04 1.22 19.31
C GLU A 95 11.62 -0.03 18.65
N LEU A 96 11.82 0.02 17.33
CA LEU A 96 12.43 -1.08 16.58
C LEU A 96 13.87 -1.37 17.01
N LEU A 97 14.64 -0.34 17.37
CA LEU A 97 16.04 -0.47 17.79
C LEU A 97 16.19 -0.89 19.25
N SER A 98 15.30 -0.44 20.13
CA SER A 98 15.31 -0.73 21.56
C SER A 98 14.72 -2.11 21.85
N GLY A 99 13.92 -2.66 20.93
CA GLY A 99 13.19 -3.90 21.14
C GLY A 99 12.06 -3.75 22.18
N VAL A 100 11.66 -2.52 22.50
CA VAL A 100 10.56 -2.20 23.42
C VAL A 100 9.68 -1.09 22.84
N ASP A 101 8.37 -1.13 23.09
CA ASP A 101 7.41 -0.11 22.66
C ASP A 101 7.51 1.17 23.51
N ALA A 102 6.79 2.23 23.13
CA ALA A 102 6.70 3.47 23.89
C ALA A 102 6.24 3.29 25.35
N GLN A 103 5.60 2.17 25.69
CA GLN A 103 5.15 1.81 27.03
C GLN A 103 6.15 0.89 27.77
N GLY A 104 7.29 0.55 27.15
CA GLY A 104 8.34 -0.28 27.73
C GLY A 104 8.09 -1.79 27.64
N ASN A 105 7.10 -2.23 26.87
CA ASN A 105 6.86 -3.66 26.66
C ASN A 105 7.78 -4.18 25.55
N PRO A 106 8.34 -5.40 25.68
CA PRO A 106 9.19 -5.98 24.64
C PRO A 106 8.42 -6.18 23.33
N ILE A 107 8.96 -5.63 22.25
CA ILE A 107 8.46 -5.84 20.89
C ILE A 107 9.03 -7.17 20.41
N SER A 108 8.25 -8.23 20.61
CA SER A 108 8.59 -9.54 20.06
C SER A 108 8.29 -9.52 18.56
N GLN A 109 9.28 -9.17 17.73
CA GLN A 109 9.20 -9.50 16.31
C GLN A 109 9.28 -11.02 16.20
N ALA A 110 8.13 -11.67 16.05
CA ALA A 110 8.10 -13.02 15.50
C ALA A 110 8.70 -12.91 14.10
N GLN A 111 10.01 -13.16 13.99
CA GLN A 111 10.63 -13.39 12.71
C GLN A 111 9.77 -14.46 12.04
N ALA A 112 9.10 -14.09 10.95
CA ALA A 112 8.40 -15.04 10.13
C ALA A 112 9.47 -15.97 9.56
N ASP A 113 9.79 -17.03 10.32
CA ASP A 113 10.41 -18.22 9.79
C ASP A 113 9.58 -18.55 8.57
N SER A 114 10.21 -18.42 7.40
CA SER A 114 9.62 -18.84 6.14
C SER A 114 9.45 -20.35 6.22
N THR A 115 8.37 -20.81 6.86
CA THR A 115 8.00 -22.22 6.97
C THR A 115 7.36 -22.66 5.66
N ASP A 116 8.09 -22.53 4.56
CA ASP A 116 7.73 -23.15 3.29
C ASP A 116 8.70 -24.31 3.00
N SER A 117 8.75 -25.27 3.93
CA SER A 117 9.56 -26.48 3.70
C SER A 117 9.13 -27.75 4.45
N LEU A 118 8.12 -27.70 5.33
CA LEU A 118 7.71 -28.90 6.08
C LEU A 118 6.55 -29.68 5.43
N GLN A 119 5.80 -29.08 4.51
CA GLN A 119 4.68 -29.75 3.83
C GLN A 119 5.15 -30.73 2.75
N GLN A 120 6.27 -30.44 2.06
CA GLN A 120 6.73 -31.24 0.92
C GLN A 120 7.30 -32.61 1.31
N LYS A 121 7.71 -32.79 2.58
CA LYS A 121 8.32 -34.05 3.07
C LYS A 121 7.29 -35.10 3.49
N GLN A 122 6.01 -34.74 3.67
CA GLN A 122 4.95 -35.68 4.01
C GLN A 122 4.39 -36.42 2.78
N GLU A 123 4.37 -35.79 1.61
CA GLU A 123 3.75 -36.35 0.39
C GLU A 123 4.63 -37.40 -0.31
N GLY A 124 5.96 -37.33 -0.17
CA GLY A 124 6.88 -38.33 -0.73
C GLY A 124 6.90 -39.67 0.01
N ARG A 125 6.40 -39.73 1.25
CA ARG A 125 6.50 -40.94 2.09
C ARG A 125 5.31 -41.89 1.91
N SER A 126 4.16 -41.37 1.53
CA SER A 126 2.92 -42.13 1.30
C SER A 126 2.88 -42.80 -0.08
N GLN A 127 3.50 -42.23 -1.11
CA GLN A 127 3.55 -42.84 -2.44
C GLN A 127 4.48 -44.07 -2.52
N ARG A 128 5.42 -44.24 -1.58
CA ARG A 128 6.36 -45.38 -1.59
C ARG A 128 5.76 -46.67 -1.05
N ARG A 129 4.60 -46.63 -0.39
CA ARG A 129 3.96 -47.82 0.23
C ARG A 129 2.94 -48.53 -0.65
N THR A 130 2.48 -47.92 -1.75
CA THR A 130 1.41 -48.48 -2.59
C THR A 130 1.92 -49.12 -3.88
N ALA A 131 3.22 -48.98 -4.21
CA ALA A 131 3.83 -49.63 -5.36
C ALA A 131 4.33 -51.07 -5.07
N ASP A 132 4.42 -51.48 -3.80
CA ASP A 132 4.96 -52.79 -3.41
C ASP A 132 3.88 -53.90 -3.32
N SER A 133 2.60 -53.54 -3.18
CA SER A 133 1.53 -54.52 -2.96
C SER A 133 0.90 -55.12 -4.23
N SER A 134 1.34 -54.73 -5.43
CA SER A 134 0.75 -55.20 -6.70
C SER A 134 1.60 -56.25 -7.44
N ARG A 135 2.73 -56.69 -6.88
CA ARG A 135 3.62 -57.71 -7.47
C ARG A 135 3.52 -59.07 -6.77
N ALA A 136 2.31 -59.58 -6.54
CA ALA A 136 2.12 -60.94 -6.02
C ALA A 136 0.85 -61.61 -6.54
N LYS A 137 0.68 -61.73 -7.87
CA LYS A 137 -0.14 -62.81 -8.46
C LYS A 137 0.15 -63.01 -9.94
N LYS A 138 0.97 -64.01 -10.28
CA LYS A 138 0.92 -64.68 -11.59
C LYS A 138 1.53 -66.09 -11.48
N GLN A 139 0.71 -67.06 -11.94
CA GLN A 139 1.06 -68.35 -12.55
C GLN A 139 1.25 -69.58 -11.64
N THR A 140 0.24 -70.46 -11.63
CA THR A 140 0.37 -71.94 -11.49
C THR A 140 0.37 -72.54 -12.90
N PRO A 141 1.13 -73.63 -13.16
CA PRO A 141 0.55 -75.01 -13.28
C PRO A 141 1.61 -76.13 -12.98
N PRO A 142 1.45 -77.44 -13.34
CA PRO A 142 0.39 -78.46 -13.17
C PRO A 142 0.89 -79.73 -12.37
N PRO A 143 0.11 -80.84 -12.21
CA PRO A 143 0.34 -81.91 -11.22
C PRO A 143 0.93 -83.24 -11.77
N ALA A 144 1.50 -84.06 -10.87
CA ALA A 144 1.84 -85.52 -10.90
C ALA A 144 3.16 -85.70 -10.10
N THR A 145 3.46 -86.70 -9.26
CA THR A 145 2.97 -88.07 -9.00
C THR A 145 3.61 -88.52 -7.66
N GLY A 146 3.03 -89.51 -6.97
CA GLY A 146 3.51 -90.06 -5.70
C GLY A 146 4.73 -91.00 -5.79
N GLU A 147 5.04 -91.62 -4.63
CA GLU A 147 6.15 -92.54 -4.26
C GLU A 147 7.43 -91.79 -3.78
N GLU A 148 8.08 -92.05 -2.64
CA GLU A 148 8.03 -93.06 -1.56
C GLU A 148 8.97 -92.59 -0.39
N LEU A 149 8.83 -93.22 0.80
CA LEU A 149 9.83 -93.44 1.88
C LEU A 149 10.42 -92.21 2.62
N PHE A 150 10.26 -92.01 3.94
CA PHE A 150 10.21 -92.90 5.11
C PHE A 150 9.20 -92.42 6.16
#